data_AF-A0A1I2X4U5-F1
#
_entry.id   AF-A0A1I2X4U5-F1
#
_cell.length_a   1.000
_cell.length_b   1.000
_cell.length_c   1.000
_cell.angle_alpha   90.00
_cell.angle_beta   90.00
_cell.angle_gamma   90.00
#
_symmetry.space_group_name_H-M   'P 1'
#
loop_
_entity.id
_entity.type
_entity.pdbx_description
1 polymer ?
#
loop_
_entity_poly.entity_id
_entity_poly.type
_entity_poly.pdbx_seq_one_letter_code
_entity_poly.pdbx_strand_id
1 'polypeptide(L)' 'MSDNKLKEFFKLGEVGNYFVRVFQKPDPNQKSNINLRMMHGINKISIIVFLFAIIVWTIKRLM' A
#
# COMPACT_ATOMS: atom_id res chain seq x y z
N MET A 1 6.74 -29.27 -10.90
CA MET A 1 7.12 -27.90 -11.30
C MET A 1 5.83 -27.09 -11.50
N SER A 2 5.09 -26.81 -10.42
CA SER A 2 3.74 -26.21 -10.51
C SER A 2 3.38 -25.33 -9.29
N ASP A 3 4.03 -25.52 -8.14
CA ASP A 3 3.61 -24.90 -6.87
C ASP A 3 4.14 -23.48 -6.63
N ASN A 4 4.95 -22.95 -7.55
CA ASN A 4 5.64 -21.67 -7.35
C ASN A 4 4.78 -20.45 -7.73
N LYS A 5 3.79 -20.59 -8.62
CA LYS A 5 2.97 -19.44 -9.07
C LYS A 5 2.06 -18.88 -7.98
N LEU A 6 1.50 -19.73 -7.11
CA LEU A 6 0.67 -19.27 -5.99
C LEU A 6 1.53 -18.57 -4.92
N LYS A 7 2.75 -19.07 -4.68
CA LYS A 7 3.72 -18.43 -3.78
C LYS A 7 4.25 -17.10 -4.33
N GLU A 8 4.33 -16.99 -5.65
CA GLU A 8 4.69 -15.77 -6.38
C GLU A 8 3.54 -14.74 -6.40
N PHE A 9 2.28 -15.20 -6.53
CA PHE A 9 1.07 -14.38 -6.44
C PHE A 9 0.80 -13.88 -5.02
N PHE A 10 0.99 -14.76 -4.03
CA PHE A 10 0.94 -14.45 -2.60
C PHE A 10 2.33 -14.16 -2.05
N LYS A 11 3.15 -13.40 -2.79
CA LYS A 11 4.23 -12.63 -2.16
C LYS A 11 3.59 -11.55 -1.28
N LEU A 12 2.97 -11.98 -0.19
CA LEU A 12 2.52 -11.13 0.91
C LEU A 12 3.69 -10.27 1.43
N GLY A 13 4.93 -10.72 1.21
CA GLY A 13 6.14 -9.93 1.42
C GLY A 13 6.28 -8.72 0.48
N GLU A 14 5.85 -8.77 -0.78
CA GLU A 14 5.94 -7.60 -1.69
C GLU A 14 4.92 -6.53 -1.33
N VAL A 15 3.66 -6.91 -1.11
CA VAL A 15 2.63 -5.97 -0.60
C VAL A 15 2.98 -5.49 0.81
N GLY A 16 3.42 -6.37 1.72
CA GLY A 16 3.88 -5.99 3.05
C GLY A 16 5.05 -4.99 3.02
N ASN A 17 6.06 -5.24 2.20
CA ASN A 17 7.16 -4.29 1.99
C ASN A 17 6.70 -2.97 1.37
N TYR A 18 5.69 -3.01 0.48
CA TYR A 18 5.09 -1.79 -0.06
C TYR A 18 4.43 -0.96 1.03
N PHE A 19 3.62 -1.58 1.91
CA PHE A 19 3.04 -0.90 3.07
C PHE A 19 4.12 -0.33 4.00
N VAL A 20 5.17 -1.11 4.31
CA VAL A 20 6.30 -0.63 5.11
C VAL A 20 6.94 0.59 4.46
N ARG A 21 7.29 0.55 3.17
CA ARG A 21 7.88 1.68 2.44
C ARG A 21 6.96 2.90 2.39
N VAL A 22 5.65 2.68 2.29
CA VAL A 22 4.65 3.73 2.28
C VAL A 22 4.56 4.42 3.64
N PHE A 23 4.58 3.69 4.76
CA PHE A 23 4.50 4.26 6.11
C PHE A 23 5.87 4.60 6.73
N GLN A 24 6.97 4.19 6.11
CA GLN A 24 8.33 4.52 6.53
C GLN A 24 8.57 6.03 6.51
N LYS A 25 9.28 6.51 7.54
CA LYS A 25 9.69 7.92 7.62
C LYS A 25 10.69 8.22 6.49
N PRO A 26 10.56 9.37 5.81
CA PRO A 26 11.52 9.77 4.79
C PRO A 26 12.90 9.99 5.41
N ASP A 27 13.95 9.59 4.68
CA ASP A 27 15.34 9.75 5.10
C ASP A 27 15.67 11.23 5.36
N PRO A 28 16.17 11.59 6.55
CA PRO A 28 16.50 12.97 6.90
C PRO A 28 17.63 13.58 6.05
N ASN A 29 18.46 12.77 5.40
CA ASN A 29 19.56 13.24 4.54
C ASN A 29 19.16 13.42 3.06
N GLN A 30 17.94 13.02 2.69
CA GLN A 30 17.48 13.15 1.31
C GLN A 30 17.01 14.58 1.03
N LYS A 31 17.42 15.14 -0.13
CA LYS A 31 16.94 16.47 -0.57
C LYS A 31 15.41 16.49 -0.59
N SER A 32 14.81 17.32 0.26
CA SER A 32 13.35 17.41 0.34
C SER A 32 12.80 18.12 -0.90
N ASN A 33 12.11 17.38 -1.76
CA ASN A 33 11.28 17.97 -2.82
C ASN A 33 9.82 17.91 -2.38
N ILE A 34 9.20 19.09 -2.22
CA ILE A 34 7.80 19.19 -1.77
C ILE A 34 6.86 18.50 -2.76
N ASN A 35 7.11 18.59 -4.06
CA ASN A 35 6.28 17.93 -5.09
C ASN A 35 6.28 16.40 -4.92
N LEU A 36 7.45 15.82 -4.65
CA LEU A 36 7.57 14.37 -4.40
C LEU A 36 6.89 13.96 -3.09
N ARG A 37 7.00 14.77 -2.03
CA ARG A 37 6.30 14.52 -0.76
C ARG A 37 4.78 14.58 -0.93
N MET A 38 4.28 15.54 -1.71
CA MET A 38 2.85 15.68 -2.00
C MET A 38 2.34 14.49 -2.84
N MET A 39 3.09 14.07 -3.86
CA MET A 39 2.74 12.86 -4.64
C MET A 39 2.67 11.60 -3.77
N HIS A 40 3.63 11.40 -2.85
CA HIS A 40 3.59 10.26 -1.91
C HIS A 40 2.44 10.38 -0.91
N GLY A 41 2.12 11.59 -0.47
CA GLY A 41 0.95 11.85 0.39
C GLY A 41 -0.36 11.48 -0.28
N ILE A 42 -0.54 11.87 -1.55
CA ILE A 42 -1.73 11.52 -2.35
C ILE A 42 -1.85 9.99 -2.48
N ASN A 43 -0.75 9.28 -2.78
CA ASN A 43 -0.77 7.82 -2.85
C ASN A 43 -1.10 7.14 -1.51
N LYS A 44 -0.68 7.70 -0.37
CA LYS A 44 -1.07 7.18 0.95
C LYS A 44 -2.58 7.31 1.18
N ILE A 45 -3.12 8.48 0.86
CA ILE A 45 -4.56 8.77 1.07
C ILE A 45 -5.40 7.87 0.17
N SER A 46 -5.02 7.69 -1.10
CA SER A 46 -5.77 6.85 -2.04
C SER A 46 -5.87 5.39 -1.57
N ILE A 47 -4.78 4.81 -1.03
CA ILE A 47 -4.78 3.45 -0.46
C ILE A 47 -5.77 3.37 0.71
N ILE A 48 -5.75 4.35 1.63
CA ILE A 48 -6.63 4.35 2.81
C ILE A 48 -8.11 4.42 2.40
N VAL A 49 -8.45 5.34 1.50
CA VAL A 49 -9.83 5.52 1.02
C VAL A 49 -10.30 4.27 0.27
N PHE A 50 -9.45 3.68 -0.56
CA PHE A 50 -9.76 2.45 -1.28
C PHE A 50 -10.04 1.27 -0.33
N LEU A 51 -9.18 1.06 0.67
CA LEU A 51 -9.38 0.01 1.67
C LEU A 51 -10.64 0.24 2.49
N PHE A 52 -10.91 1.48 2.87
CA PHE A 52 -12.15 1.85 3.58
C PHE A 52 -13.39 1.53 2.73
N ALA A 53 -13.38 1.90 1.45
CA ALA A 53 -14.48 1.60 0.54
C ALA A 53 -14.72 0.09 0.39
N ILE A 54 -13.66 -0.72 0.28
CA ILE A 54 -13.78 -2.19 0.26
C ILE A 54 -14.41 -2.69 1.55
N ILE A 55 -13.92 -2.24 2.72
CA ILE A 55 -14.45 -2.67 4.03
C ILE A 55 -15.95 -2.35 4.13
N VAL A 56 -16.34 -1.10 3.83
CA VAL A 56 -17.75 -0.66 3.88
C VAL A 56 -18.61 -1.47 2.91
N TRP A 57 -18.14 -1.67 1.68
CA TRP A 57 -18.86 -2.44 0.67
C TRP A 57 -19.02 -3.92 1.08
N THR A 58 -17.97 -4.53 1.62
CA THR A 58 -18.00 -5.92 2.09
C THR A 58 -18.93 -6.07 3.29
N ILE A 59 -18.87 -5.19 4.29
CA ILE A 59 -19.77 -5.22 5.45
C ILE A 59 -21.22 -5.07 4.98
N LYS A 60 -21.52 -4.07 4.14
CA LYS A 60 -22.88 -3.83 3.63
C LYS A 60 -23.44 -4.98 2.80
N ARG A 61 -22.58 -5.80 2.20
CA ARG A 61 -23.00 -6.92 1.34
C ARG A 61 -23.09 -8.25 2.10
N LEU A 62 -22.37 -8.41 3.21
CA LEU A 62 -22.34 -9.64 4.00
C LEU A 62 -23.20 -9.58 5.27
N MET A 63 -23.46 -8.39 5.82
CA MET A 63 -24.48 -8.12 6.85
C MET A 63 -25.74 -7.59 6.21
#